data_AF-V4B0F8-F1
#
_entry.id   AF-V4B0F8-F1
#
_cell.length_a   1.000
_cell.length_b   1.000
_cell.length_c   1.000
_cell.angle_alpha   90.00
_cell.angle_beta   90.00
_cell.angle_gamma   90.00
#
_symmetry.space_group_name_H-M   'P 1'
#
loop_
_entity.id
_entity.type
_entity.pdbx_description
1 polymer ?
#
loop_
_entity_poly.entity_id
_entity_poly.type
_entity_poly.pdbx_seq_one_letter_code
_entity_poly.pdbx_strand_id
1 'polypeptide(L)'
;MTRQSVWIRNIQLSVLGIVIGLITMELKDGAKLTEKGFFFGYTWFVWLVIFLQSFGGLIVAVVVKYADNILKGFATSASIVLSCIVSVYFFDFHLSIQFVIGASLVMVAVYMYSKYVPKPKPLV
;
A
#
# COMPACT_ATOMS: atom_id res chain seq x y z
N MET A 1 -28.85 1.21 10.60
CA MET A 1 -27.52 1.02 11.21
C MET A 1 -26.60 2.09 10.64
N THR A 2 -26.00 2.90 11.51
CA THR A 2 -25.38 4.20 11.21
C THR A 2 -24.29 4.11 10.12
N ARG A 3 -24.37 4.97 9.10
CA ARG A 3 -23.30 5.17 8.10
C ARG A 3 -22.08 5.75 8.81
N GLN A 4 -21.24 4.89 9.40
CA GLN A 4 -19.98 5.32 9.96
C GLN A 4 -19.07 5.84 8.85
N SER A 5 -18.54 7.04 9.04
CA SER A 5 -17.63 7.68 8.09
C SER A 5 -16.39 6.80 7.89
N VAL A 6 -15.97 6.61 6.63
CA VAL A 6 -14.74 5.88 6.27
C VAL A 6 -13.52 6.42 7.04
N TRP A 7 -13.54 7.71 7.36
CA TRP A 7 -12.54 8.37 8.20
C TRP A 7 -12.47 7.79 9.61
N ILE A 8 -13.60 7.49 10.25
CA ILE A 8 -13.66 6.90 11.59
C ILE A 8 -13.10 5.48 11.57
N ARG A 9 -13.45 4.70 10.54
CA ARG A 9 -12.89 3.36 10.35
C ARG A 9 -11.38 3.40 10.12
N ASN A 10 -10.90 4.37 9.34
CA ASN A 10 -9.47 4.57 9.12
C ASN A 10 -8.75 4.92 10.43
N ILE A 11 -9.32 5.80 11.25
CA ILE A 11 -8.77 6.15 12.57
C ILE A 11 -8.73 4.93 13.50
N GLN A 12 -9.82 4.16 13.58
CA GLN A 12 -9.85 2.93 14.40
C GLN A 12 -8.78 1.92 13.99
N LEU A 13 -8.61 1.72 12.68
CA LEU A 13 -7.58 0.83 12.15
C LEU A 13 -6.17 1.36 12.47
N SER A 14 -5.94 2.67 12.30
CA SER A 14 -4.66 3.31 12.63
C SER A 14 -4.33 3.20 14.11
N VAL A 15 -5.30 3.37 15.01
CA VAL A 15 -5.08 3.22 16.46
C VAL A 15 -4.66 1.78 16.80
N LEU A 16 -5.32 0.78 16.24
CA LEU A 16 -4.91 -0.62 16.41
C LEU A 16 -3.51 -0.87 15.82
N GLY A 17 -3.20 -0.28 14.67
CA GLY A 17 -1.88 -0.35 14.04
C GLY A 17 -0.78 0.25 14.90
N ILE A 18 -1.03 1.39 15.56
CA ILE A 18 -0.09 2.02 16.49
C ILE A 18 0.18 1.09 17.68
N VAL A 19 -0.87 0.52 18.29
CA VAL A 19 -0.71 -0.39 19.44
C VAL A 19 0.11 -1.62 19.06
N ILE A 20 -0.24 -2.29 17.95
CA ILE A 20 0.49 -3.47 17.47
C ILE A 20 1.93 -3.10 17.08
N GLY A 21 2.12 -1.93 16.46
CA GLY A 21 3.44 -1.41 16.08
C GLY A 21 4.35 -1.19 17.28
N LEU A 22 3.84 -0.56 18.34
CA LEU A 22 4.58 -0.34 19.58
C LEU A 22 4.95 -1.67 20.26
N ILE A 23 4.01 -2.62 20.37
CA ILE A 23 4.29 -3.95 20.92
C ILE A 23 5.38 -4.66 20.12
N THR A 24 5.28 -4.64 18.78
CA THR A 24 6.25 -5.28 17.89
C THR A 24 7.64 -4.65 18.02
N MET A 25 7.69 -3.33 18.19
CA MET A 25 8.93 -2.58 18.40
C MET A 25 9.59 -2.95 19.73
N GLU A 26 8.83 -3.00 20.83
CA GLU A 26 9.33 -3.42 22.14
C GLU A 26 9.86 -4.87 22.11
N LEU A 27 9.13 -5.78 21.46
CA LEU A 27 9.52 -7.19 21.36
C LEU A 27 10.79 -7.42 20.52
N LYS A 28 11.04 -6.60 19.48
CA LYS A 28 12.18 -6.77 18.58
C LYS A 28 13.41 -5.99 19.01
N ASP A 29 13.23 -4.76 19.47
CA ASP A 29 14.32 -3.80 19.69
C ASP A 29 14.22 -3.08 21.05
N GLY A 30 13.37 -3.51 21.98
CA GLY A 30 13.15 -2.84 23.28
C GLY A 30 14.43 -2.61 24.11
N ALA A 31 15.38 -3.54 24.06
CA ALA A 31 16.69 -3.37 24.74
C ALA A 31 17.50 -2.21 24.14
N LYS A 32 17.55 -2.10 22.80
CA LYS A 32 18.24 -1.00 22.10
C LYS A 32 17.52 0.33 22.29
N LEU A 33 16.19 0.30 22.39
CA LEU A 33 15.34 1.46 22.59
C LEU A 33 15.54 2.07 23.98
N THR A 34 15.67 1.22 25.01
CA THR A 34 15.92 1.64 26.40
C THR A 34 17.32 2.26 26.54
N GLU A 35 18.31 1.75 25.82
CA GLU A 35 19.70 2.22 25.91
C GLU A 35 19.94 3.51 25.10
N LYS A 36 19.32 3.64 23.92
CA LYS A 36 19.62 4.74 22.97
C LYS A 36 18.50 5.78 22.84
N GLY A 37 17.29 5.44 23.28
CA GLY A 37 16.08 6.27 23.13
C GLY A 37 15.34 6.03 21.80
N PHE A 38 14.03 6.32 21.80
CA PHE A 38 13.13 6.04 20.68
C PHE A 38 13.50 6.72 19.35
N PHE A 39 14.02 7.96 19.42
CA PHE A 39 14.34 8.77 18.24
C PHE A 39 15.81 8.65 17.80
N PHE A 40 16.56 7.69 18.34
CA PHE A 40 17.97 7.52 18.01
C PHE A 40 18.16 7.09 16.55
N GLY A 41 18.95 7.84 15.79
CA GLY A 41 19.22 7.56 14.37
C GLY A 41 18.15 8.05 13.39
N TYR A 42 17.19 8.86 13.84
CA TYR A 42 16.24 9.53 12.94
C TYR A 42 16.97 10.59 12.09
N THR A 43 17.33 10.21 10.87
CA THR A 43 17.88 11.12 9.87
C THR A 43 16.75 11.81 9.09
N TRP A 44 17.09 12.85 8.31
CA TRP A 44 16.13 13.51 7.41
C TRP A 44 15.41 12.52 6.46
N PHE A 45 16.11 11.47 6.03
CA PHE A 45 15.53 10.41 5.21
C PHE A 45 14.45 9.62 5.95
N VAL A 46 14.61 9.36 7.25
CA VAL A 46 13.60 8.67 8.07
C VAL A 46 12.32 9.50 8.10
N TRP A 47 12.43 10.81 8.33
CA TRP A 47 11.29 11.72 8.28
C TRP A 47 10.61 11.72 6.91
N LEU A 48 11.38 11.80 5.82
CA LEU A 48 10.84 11.74 4.46
C LEU A 48 10.06 10.44 4.22
N VAL A 49 10.60 9.29 4.62
CA VAL A 49 9.93 7.99 4.48
C VAL A 49 8.65 7.93 5.32
N ILE A 50 8.65 8.45 6.55
CA ILE A 50 7.46 8.53 7.41
C ILE A 50 6.36 9.35 6.74
N PHE A 51 6.69 10.53 6.19
CA PHE A 51 5.72 11.36 5.48
C PHE A 51 5.19 10.65 4.24
N LEU A 52 6.09 10.11 3.41
CA LEU A 52 5.72 9.40 2.18
C LEU A 52 4.78 8.22 2.47
N GLN A 53 5.09 7.42 3.50
CA GLN A 53 4.28 6.27 3.90
C GLN A 53 2.91 6.69 4.43
N SER A 54 2.87 7.76 5.24
CA SER A 54 1.62 8.30 5.81
C SER A 54 0.71 8.85 4.72
N PHE A 55 1.26 9.64 3.78
CA PHE A 55 0.52 10.13 2.62
C PHE A 55 0.05 8.99 1.71
N GLY A 56 0.89 7.98 1.47
CA GLY A 56 0.52 6.78 0.72
C GLY A 56 -0.70 6.08 1.33
N GLY A 57 -0.71 5.89 2.65
CA GLY A 57 -1.85 5.30 3.38
C GLY A 57 -3.15 6.11 3.24
N LEU A 58 -3.05 7.45 3.33
CA LEU A 58 -4.21 8.34 3.13
C LEU A 58 -4.75 8.25 1.70
N ILE A 59 -3.87 8.26 0.68
CA ILE A 59 -4.26 8.12 -0.72
C ILE A 59 -4.96 6.78 -0.94
N VAL A 60 -4.45 5.67 -0.37
CA VAL A 60 -5.11 4.36 -0.45
C VAL A 60 -6.50 4.39 0.18
N ALA A 61 -6.68 5.05 1.34
CA ALA A 61 -7.99 5.19 1.96
C ALA A 61 -8.98 6.00 1.11
N VAL A 62 -8.51 7.07 0.46
CA VAL A 62 -9.29 7.87 -0.49
C VAL A 62 -9.63 7.03 -1.73
N VAL A 63 -8.68 6.29 -2.30
CA VAL A 63 -8.94 5.37 -3.42
C VAL A 63 -9.98 4.33 -3.02
N VAL A 64 -9.88 3.71 -1.85
CA VAL A 64 -10.92 2.75 -1.39
C VAL A 64 -12.29 3.41 -1.23
N LYS A 65 -12.34 4.70 -0.89
CA LYS A 65 -13.60 5.44 -0.72
C LYS A 65 -14.22 5.90 -2.04
N TYR A 66 -13.41 6.24 -3.04
CA TYR A 66 -13.86 6.89 -4.29
C TYR A 66 -13.67 6.04 -5.55
N ALA A 67 -12.86 4.99 -5.51
CA ALA A 67 -12.61 4.10 -6.64
C ALA A 67 -13.52 2.88 -6.57
N ASP A 68 -14.38 2.73 -7.58
CA ASP A 68 -14.92 1.42 -7.91
C ASP A 68 -13.77 0.46 -8.20
N ASN A 69 -13.99 -0.82 -7.91
CA ASN A 69 -13.00 -1.89 -7.95
C ASN A 69 -12.12 -1.95 -9.23
N ILE A 70 -12.62 -1.36 -10.33
CA ILE A 70 -11.94 -1.18 -11.62
C ILE A 70 -10.73 -0.23 -11.52
N LEU A 71 -10.88 0.93 -10.87
CA LEU A 71 -9.81 1.93 -10.82
C LEU A 71 -8.67 1.48 -9.89
N LYS A 72 -8.94 0.66 -8.88
CA LYS A 72 -7.90 -0.02 -8.08
C LYS A 72 -7.11 -1.03 -8.93
N GLY A 73 -7.80 -1.81 -9.77
CA GLY A 73 -7.17 -2.74 -10.72
C GLY A 73 -6.29 -2.01 -11.74
N PHE A 74 -6.78 -0.89 -12.28
CA PHE A 74 -6.04 -0.03 -13.21
C PHE A 74 -4.82 0.64 -12.56
N ALA A 75 -4.95 1.14 -11.33
CA ALA A 75 -3.82 1.70 -10.59
C ALA A 75 -2.72 0.65 -10.34
N THR A 76 -3.13 -0.60 -10.07
CA THR A 76 -2.19 -1.72 -9.85
C THR A 76 -1.45 -2.07 -11.13
N SER A 77 -2.14 -2.19 -12.27
CA SER A 77 -1.48 -2.48 -13.56
C SER A 77 -0.57 -1.32 -14.00
N ALA A 78 -1.02 -0.08 -13.86
CA ALA A 78 -0.19 1.10 -14.15
C ALA A 78 1.07 1.17 -13.27
N SER A 79 0.95 0.83 -11.98
CA SER A 79 2.09 0.79 -11.05
C SER A 79 3.13 -0.26 -11.47
N ILE A 80 2.69 -1.40 -12.00
CA ILE A 80 3.58 -2.46 -12.49
C ILE A 80 4.33 -1.98 -13.73
N VAL A 81 3.64 -1.43 -14.72
CA VAL A 81 4.26 -0.88 -15.92
C VAL A 81 5.27 0.20 -15.58
N LEU A 82 4.92 1.13 -14.68
CA LEU A 82 5.81 2.18 -14.22
C LEU A 82 7.03 1.60 -13.49
N SER A 83 6.82 0.59 -12.64
CA SER A 83 7.93 -0.11 -11.95
C SER A 83 8.87 -0.80 -12.94
N CYS A 84 8.34 -1.38 -14.03
CA CYS A 84 9.17 -1.93 -15.11
C CYS A 84 10.06 -0.85 -15.72
N ILE A 85 9.47 0.31 -16.09
CA ILE A 85 10.19 1.41 -16.74
C ILE A 85 11.28 1.94 -15.81
N VAL A 86 10.93 2.24 -14.56
CA VAL A 86 11.89 2.74 -13.56
C VAL A 86 12.99 1.70 -13.33
N SER A 87 12.67 0.42 -13.22
CA SER A 87 13.68 -0.62 -12.99
C SER A 87 14.66 -0.77 -14.16
N VAL A 88 14.22 -0.62 -15.41
CA VAL A 88 15.11 -0.66 -16.57
C VAL A 88 16.03 0.57 -16.59
N TYR A 89 15.51 1.76 -16.30
CA TYR A 89 16.27 3.01 -16.37
C TYR A 89 17.19 3.27 -15.17
N PHE A 90 16.80 2.90 -13.95
CA PHE A 90 17.56 3.19 -12.73
C PHE A 90 18.53 2.08 -12.32
N PHE A 91 18.24 0.82 -12.66
CA PHE A 91 19.03 -0.33 -12.21
C PHE A 91 19.84 -1.00 -13.33
N ASP A 92 19.83 -0.47 -14.57
CA ASP A 92 20.48 -1.07 -15.75
C ASP A 92 20.13 -2.57 -15.92
N PHE A 93 18.94 -2.94 -15.41
CA PHE A 93 18.60 -4.33 -15.16
C PHE A 93 18.16 -4.99 -16.45
N HIS A 94 18.88 -6.04 -16.85
CA HIS A 94 18.47 -6.88 -17.97
C HIS A 94 17.19 -7.60 -17.58
N LEU A 95 16.09 -7.32 -18.29
CA LEU A 95 14.76 -7.93 -18.07
C LEU A 95 14.89 -9.45 -17.93
N SER A 96 14.84 -9.94 -16.69
CA SER A 96 14.89 -11.37 -16.41
C SER A 96 13.61 -12.04 -16.92
N ILE A 97 13.72 -13.24 -17.47
CA ILE A 97 12.56 -14.04 -17.92
C ILE A 97 11.53 -14.21 -16.79
N GLN A 98 12.00 -14.32 -15.54
CA GLN A 98 11.13 -14.41 -14.36
C GLN A 98 10.26 -13.15 -14.18
N PHE A 99 10.80 -11.97 -14.50
CA PHE A 99 10.08 -10.71 -14.44
C PHE A 99 9.02 -10.62 -15.54
N VAL A 100 9.34 -11.06 -16.76
CA VAL A 100 8.40 -11.08 -17.89
C VAL A 100 7.21 -12.00 -17.58
N ILE A 101 7.49 -13.19 -17.05
CA ILE A 101 6.45 -14.13 -16.62
C ILE A 101 5.60 -13.51 -15.51
N GLY A 102 6.21 -12.93 -14.49
CA GLY A 102 5.49 -12.22 -13.42
C GLY A 102 4.59 -11.10 -13.95
N ALA A 103 5.11 -10.22 -14.81
CA ALA A 103 4.37 -9.12 -15.39
C ALA A 103 3.17 -9.59 -16.23
N SER A 104 3.38 -10.62 -17.06
CA SER A 104 2.30 -11.22 -17.87
C SER A 104 1.18 -11.81 -17.00
N LEU A 105 1.54 -12.49 -15.91
CA LEU A 105 0.57 -13.10 -14.99
C LEU A 105 -0.27 -12.02 -14.29
N VAL A 106 0.34 -10.91 -13.87
CA VAL A 106 -0.43 -9.82 -13.28
C VAL A 106 -1.32 -9.13 -14.31
N MET A 107 -0.87 -8.95 -15.55
CA MET A 107 -1.73 -8.41 -16.63
C MET A 107 -2.96 -9.28 -16.86
N VAL A 108 -2.81 -10.61 -16.89
CA VAL A 108 -3.93 -11.56 -17.02
C VAL A 108 -4.86 -11.49 -15.82
N ALA A 109 -4.33 -11.44 -14.60
CA ALA A 109 -5.14 -11.34 -13.38
C ALA A 109 -5.98 -10.05 -13.36
N VAL A 110 -5.39 -8.91 -13.71
CA VAL A 110 -6.11 -7.62 -13.80
C VAL A 110 -7.18 -7.68 -14.88
N TYR A 111 -6.89 -8.26 -16.05
CA TYR A 111 -7.87 -8.42 -17.11
C TYR A 111 -9.06 -9.26 -16.68
N MET A 112 -8.82 -10.41 -16.03
CA MET A 112 -9.89 -11.27 -15.50
C MET A 112 -10.72 -10.56 -14.43
N TYR A 113 -10.06 -9.84 -13.52
CA TYR A 113 -10.72 -9.11 -12.44
C TYR A 113 -11.60 -7.97 -12.96
N SER A 114 -11.12 -7.24 -13.97
CA SER A 114 -11.86 -6.15 -14.61
C SER A 114 -13.11 -6.64 -15.34
N LYS A 115 -13.12 -7.87 -15.84
CA LYS A 115 -14.29 -8.48 -16.51
C LYS A 115 -15.35 -9.00 -15.53
N TYR A 116 -14.97 -9.37 -14.31
CA TYR A 116 -15.85 -9.94 -13.28
C TYR A 116 -16.33 -8.91 -12.25
N VAL A 117 -16.69 -7.71 -12.69
CA VAL A 117 -17.36 -6.74 -11.81
C VAL A 117 -18.84 -7.15 -11.68
N PRO A 118 -19.32 -7.59 -10.50
CA PRO A 118 -20.74 -7.88 -10.34
C PRO A 118 -21.52 -6.58 -10.54
N LYS A 119 -22.41 -6.57 -11.54
CA LYS A 119 -23.33 -5.45 -11.77
C LYS A 119 -24.12 -5.21 -10.47
N PRO A 120 -24.28 -3.95 -10.01
CA PRO A 120 -25.09 -3.68 -8.84
C PRO A 120 -26.50 -4.23 -9.07
N LYS A 121 -27.00 -5.02 -8.11
CA LYS A 121 -28.37 -5.55 -8.16
C LYS A 121 -29.33 -4.36 -8.26
N PRO A 122 -30.29 -4.37 -9.20
CA PRO A 122 -31.33 -3.34 -9.23
C PRO A 122 -32.07 -3.36 -7.89
N LEU A 123 -32.20 -2.19 -7.28
CA LEU A 123 -32.98 -1.98 -6.06
C LEU A 123 -34.45 -2.17 -6.44
N VAL A 124 -34.97 -3.38 -6.18
CA VAL A 124 -36.41 -3.63 -6.01
C VAL A 124 -36.75 -3.54 -4.54
#